data_AF-A0A4R1WQF9-F1
#
_entry.id   AF-A0A4R1WQF9-F1
#
_cell.length_a   1.000
_cell.length_b   1.000
_cell.length_c   1.000
_cell.angle_alpha   90.00
_cell.angle_beta   90.00
_cell.angle_gamma   90.00
#
_symmetry.space_group_name_H-M   'P 1'
#
loop_
_entity.id
_entity.type
_entity.pdbx_description
1 polymer ?
#
loop_
_entity_poly.entity_id
_entity_poly.type
_entity_poly.pdbx_seq_one_letter_code
_entity_poly.pdbx_strand_id
1 'polypeptide(L)'
;MQISSKWVAALASVTVAASGIAGTAVTAGKPQTDQGGSDHQSALRLNQIQQMGAHNSYHRELSAVEKQVQQAQDPGATNLFYSHASIPRQLQDQNIRALELDLFPDPAGGLYTYPLIRKLTGQGPLTDPELAKPGIKVMHVPDFDYNTNCRSFVVCLKQVKTWSDQHPDHAPITIQLELKQSDPKVVAAGGVKAPPWDLANLNGIDTEIRSVLSERQLLSPDDVRRKGLTLEKSVLTKGWPTLDQARGKVMFFFDNGGEGEIRDLYREGKPNLEGRAVFTRGPEGQPDAAVTMVNDPRGANQAEIQRLVRKGYLVRTRSDEPMATVLANETSRIGIALESGAQWVTTDFPVAGMAARYDSDFVAKLPGDTPVRCNPVAAPSWCRGNVSER
;
A
#
# COMPACT_ATOMS: atom_id res chain seq x y z
N MET A 1 -36.20 -55.84 -9.92
CA MET A 1 -35.58 -54.50 -10.03
C MET A 1 -34.87 -54.46 -11.39
N GLN A 2 -35.44 -53.99 -12.52
CA GLN A 2 -36.38 -52.86 -12.75
C GLN A 2 -35.87 -51.55 -12.11
N ILE A 3 -35.75 -50.37 -12.74
CA ILE A 3 -35.98 -49.80 -14.10
C ILE A 3 -35.12 -48.49 -14.15
N SER A 4 -34.56 -47.94 -15.25
CA SER A 4 -34.12 -48.39 -16.59
C SER A 4 -33.22 -47.27 -17.23
N SER A 5 -32.35 -47.52 -18.22
CA SER A 5 -32.48 -47.19 -19.68
C SER A 5 -32.62 -45.68 -20.06
N LYS A 6 -32.05 -45.12 -21.16
CA LYS A 6 -31.49 -45.66 -22.42
C LYS A 6 -30.32 -44.84 -22.99
N TRP A 7 -29.50 -45.50 -23.81
CA TRP A 7 -28.72 -44.89 -24.91
C TRP A 7 -29.61 -44.63 -26.13
N VAL A 8 -29.31 -43.59 -26.93
CA VAL A 8 -29.33 -43.67 -28.42
C VAL A 8 -28.26 -42.73 -28.98
N ALA A 9 -27.40 -43.26 -29.84
CA ALA A 9 -26.66 -42.48 -30.84
C ALA A 9 -27.26 -42.76 -32.22
N ALA A 10 -27.32 -41.76 -33.10
CA ALA A 10 -27.72 -41.95 -34.50
C ALA A 10 -26.87 -41.06 -35.41
N LEU A 11 -26.41 -41.62 -36.52
CA LEU A 11 -25.51 -41.00 -37.48
C LEU A 11 -26.26 -40.40 -38.68
N ALA A 12 -25.58 -39.44 -39.34
CA ALA A 12 -25.64 -39.12 -40.76
C ALA A 12 -26.97 -38.64 -41.38
N SER A 13 -26.90 -37.49 -42.07
CA SER A 13 -26.91 -37.44 -43.55
C SER A 13 -26.55 -36.04 -44.06
N VAL A 14 -25.79 -35.99 -45.16
CA VAL A 14 -25.46 -34.76 -45.90
C VAL A 14 -26.15 -34.81 -47.25
N THR A 15 -26.86 -33.74 -47.64
CA THR A 15 -27.06 -33.39 -49.06
C THR A 15 -27.33 -31.90 -49.24
N VAL A 16 -26.89 -31.39 -50.38
CA VAL A 16 -26.87 -29.96 -50.76
C VAL A 16 -28.04 -29.64 -51.69
N ALA A 17 -28.65 -28.46 -51.53
CA ALA A 17 -29.30 -27.75 -52.63
C ALA A 17 -29.23 -26.23 -52.40
N ALA A 18 -28.85 -25.47 -53.42
CA ALA A 18 -28.73 -24.01 -53.38
C ALA A 18 -29.95 -23.32 -54.00
N SER A 19 -30.24 -22.06 -53.61
CA SER A 19 -30.70 -20.94 -54.46
C SER A 19 -31.32 -19.80 -53.64
N GLY A 20 -31.19 -18.55 -54.13
CA GLY A 20 -32.15 -17.48 -53.82
C GLY A 20 -31.62 -16.30 -52.99
N ILE A 21 -31.25 -15.21 -53.68
CA ILE A 21 -30.84 -13.94 -53.08
C ILE A 21 -32.08 -13.13 -52.64
N ALA A 22 -32.05 -12.58 -51.42
CA ALA A 22 -32.77 -11.37 -51.07
C ALA A 22 -31.95 -10.59 -50.01
N GLY A 23 -31.36 -9.46 -50.41
CA GLY A 23 -30.48 -8.70 -49.53
C GLY A 23 -31.24 -7.77 -48.59
N THR A 24 -30.96 -7.86 -47.29
CA THR A 24 -31.18 -6.78 -46.33
C THR A 24 -29.83 -6.19 -45.94
N ALA A 25 -29.64 -4.90 -46.24
CA ALA A 25 -28.41 -4.20 -45.90
C ALA A 25 -28.33 -3.99 -44.39
N VAL A 26 -27.63 -4.88 -43.68
CA VAL A 26 -27.18 -4.59 -42.32
C VAL A 26 -26.11 -3.52 -42.43
N THR A 27 -26.47 -2.29 -42.08
CA THR A 27 -25.53 -1.18 -41.94
C THR A 27 -24.51 -1.56 -40.88
N ALA A 28 -23.30 -1.92 -41.30
CA ALA A 28 -22.17 -2.09 -40.40
C ALA A 28 -21.89 -0.73 -39.72
N GLY A 29 -22.38 -0.58 -38.49
CA GLY A 29 -22.04 0.56 -37.65
C GLY A 29 -20.52 0.60 -37.51
N LYS A 30 -19.92 1.73 -37.90
CA LYS A 30 -18.52 1.99 -37.56
C LYS A 30 -18.35 1.83 -36.04
N PRO A 31 -17.20 1.31 -35.56
CA PRO A 31 -16.88 1.44 -34.14
C PRO A 31 -16.97 2.91 -33.77
N GLN A 32 -17.84 3.26 -32.82
CA GLN A 32 -17.77 4.57 -32.19
C GLN A 32 -16.46 4.59 -31.40
N THR A 33 -15.45 5.23 -31.97
CA THR A 33 -14.33 5.74 -31.19
C THR A 33 -14.90 6.79 -30.23
N ASP A 34 -14.97 6.45 -28.95
CA ASP A 34 -15.43 7.34 -27.87
C ASP A 34 -14.41 8.48 -27.65
N GLN A 35 -14.40 9.45 -28.58
CA GLN A 35 -13.60 10.68 -28.46
C GLN A 35 -14.14 11.66 -27.41
N GLY A 36 -15.16 11.27 -26.63
CA GLY A 36 -15.57 11.96 -25.40
C GLY A 36 -14.93 11.41 -24.12
N GLY A 37 -14.20 10.28 -24.18
CA GLY A 37 -13.65 9.63 -22.98
C GLY A 37 -12.41 10.31 -22.39
N SER A 38 -11.59 10.96 -23.22
CA SER A 38 -10.30 11.54 -22.80
C SER A 38 -10.45 12.74 -21.87
N ASP A 39 -11.34 13.67 -22.20
CA ASP A 39 -11.53 14.91 -21.43
C ASP A 39 -12.04 14.61 -20.02
N HIS A 40 -12.91 13.60 -19.87
CA HIS A 40 -13.40 13.18 -18.57
C HIS A 40 -12.33 12.49 -17.72
N GLN A 41 -11.49 11.61 -18.29
CA GLN A 41 -10.41 10.97 -17.52
C GLN A 41 -9.43 12.00 -16.93
N SER A 42 -9.09 13.07 -17.68
CA SER A 42 -8.21 14.13 -17.18
C SER A 42 -8.76 14.92 -15.98
N ALA A 43 -10.07 14.86 -15.75
CA ALA A 43 -10.74 15.48 -14.62
C ALA A 43 -10.82 14.59 -13.36
N LEU A 44 -10.43 13.30 -13.45
CA LEU A 44 -10.37 12.39 -12.31
C LEU A 44 -9.32 12.88 -11.30
N ARG A 45 -9.58 12.75 -9.99
CA ARG A 45 -8.65 13.19 -8.93
C ARG A 45 -8.05 12.03 -8.15
N LEU A 46 -6.93 12.29 -7.48
CA LEU A 46 -6.23 11.30 -6.64
C LEU A 46 -7.15 10.62 -5.61
N ASN A 47 -8.02 11.37 -4.93
CA ASN A 47 -8.94 10.80 -3.95
C ASN A 47 -10.14 10.05 -4.55
N GLN A 48 -10.23 9.98 -5.87
CA GLN A 48 -11.31 9.35 -6.64
C GLN A 48 -10.88 8.03 -7.29
N ILE A 49 -9.64 7.58 -7.03
CA ILE A 49 -9.19 6.22 -7.34
C ILE A 49 -9.10 5.36 -6.06
N GLN A 50 -8.98 4.05 -6.26
CA GLN A 50 -8.68 3.08 -5.21
C GLN A 50 -7.61 2.11 -5.72
N GLN A 51 -6.70 1.73 -4.83
CA GLN A 51 -5.50 0.94 -5.09
C GLN A 51 -5.34 -0.16 -4.02
N MET A 52 -4.65 -1.26 -4.36
CA MET A 52 -4.09 -2.15 -3.34
C MET A 52 -2.75 -1.64 -2.82
N GLY A 53 -2.49 -1.93 -1.54
CA GLY A 53 -1.18 -1.81 -0.95
C GLY A 53 -0.65 -3.11 -0.34
N ALA A 54 0.65 -3.19 -0.19
CA ALA A 54 1.30 -4.23 0.61
C ALA A 54 1.52 -3.69 2.04
N HIS A 55 0.89 -4.32 3.03
CA HIS A 55 1.18 -4.07 4.45
C HIS A 55 2.59 -4.60 4.76
N ASN A 56 3.40 -3.88 5.55
CA ASN A 56 4.80 -4.22 5.80
C ASN A 56 5.59 -4.60 4.52
N SER A 57 5.52 -3.79 3.45
CA SER A 57 5.97 -4.16 2.09
C SER A 57 7.46 -4.55 1.98
N TYR A 58 8.29 -4.18 2.96
CA TYR A 58 9.69 -4.57 3.03
C TYR A 58 9.90 -5.99 3.59
N HIS A 59 8.91 -6.58 4.27
CA HIS A 59 9.07 -7.74 5.17
C HIS A 59 9.59 -9.01 4.49
N ARG A 60 10.47 -9.71 5.21
CA ARG A 60 10.93 -11.07 4.91
C ARG A 60 10.99 -11.88 6.20
N GLU A 61 10.64 -13.16 6.13
CA GLU A 61 10.81 -14.11 7.23
C GLU A 61 12.27 -14.26 7.68
N LEU A 62 12.45 -14.59 8.96
CA LEU A 62 13.73 -15.04 9.49
C LEU A 62 14.04 -16.50 9.11
N SER A 63 15.27 -16.95 9.39
CA SER A 63 15.65 -18.36 9.17
C SER A 63 14.86 -19.31 10.07
N ALA A 64 14.83 -20.61 9.72
CA ALA A 64 14.07 -21.60 10.49
C ALA A 64 14.47 -21.68 11.97
N VAL A 65 15.76 -21.47 12.29
CA VAL A 65 16.27 -21.48 13.68
C VAL A 65 15.83 -20.23 14.44
N GLU A 66 15.85 -19.06 13.80
CA GLU A 66 15.31 -17.82 14.38
C GLU A 66 13.79 -17.94 14.61
N LYS A 67 13.04 -18.49 13.64
CA LYS A 67 11.58 -18.70 13.78
C LYS A 67 11.21 -19.62 14.95
N GLN A 68 12.03 -20.63 15.26
CA GLN A 68 11.85 -21.46 16.46
C GLN A 68 12.01 -20.62 17.75
N VAL A 69 12.99 -19.72 17.80
CA VAL A 69 13.17 -18.80 18.94
C VAL A 69 12.03 -17.79 19.02
N GLN A 70 11.56 -17.24 17.88
CA GLN A 70 10.39 -16.36 17.84
C GLN A 70 9.16 -17.05 18.46
N GLN A 71 8.81 -18.26 18.01
CA GLN A 71 7.66 -19.01 18.54
C GLN A 71 7.80 -19.40 20.02
N ALA A 72 9.02 -19.69 20.48
CA ALA A 72 9.27 -20.04 21.88
C ALA A 72 9.14 -18.83 22.83
N GLN A 73 9.33 -17.61 22.32
CA GLN A 73 9.20 -16.37 23.09
C GLN A 73 7.80 -15.75 22.96
N ASP A 74 7.18 -15.83 21.78
CA ASP A 74 5.82 -15.39 21.51
C ASP A 74 5.11 -16.37 20.55
N PRO A 75 4.09 -17.12 21.02
CA PRO A 75 3.24 -17.95 20.15
C PRO A 75 2.56 -17.15 19.02
N GLY A 76 2.31 -15.86 19.23
CA GLY A 76 1.75 -14.92 18.26
C GLY A 76 2.69 -14.59 17.08
N ALA A 77 4.00 -14.88 17.20
CA ALA A 77 5.00 -14.60 16.17
C ALA A 77 4.77 -15.39 14.86
N THR A 78 3.88 -16.38 14.86
CA THR A 78 3.38 -16.99 13.63
C THR A 78 2.77 -15.97 12.66
N ASN A 79 2.21 -14.85 13.14
CA ASN A 79 1.76 -13.74 12.28
C ASN A 79 2.88 -13.06 11.47
N LEU A 80 4.14 -13.27 11.84
CA LEU A 80 5.31 -12.74 11.12
C LEU A 80 5.77 -13.68 10.00
N PHE A 81 5.10 -14.82 9.81
CA PHE A 81 5.54 -15.85 8.86
C PHE A 81 4.91 -15.59 7.48
N TYR A 82 5.38 -14.54 6.83
CA TYR A 82 5.09 -14.20 5.44
C TYR A 82 6.29 -13.47 4.82
N SER A 83 6.25 -13.18 3.54
CA SER A 83 7.38 -12.53 2.85
C SER A 83 6.93 -11.88 1.56
N HIS A 84 7.04 -10.56 1.46
CA HIS A 84 6.77 -9.86 0.21
C HIS A 84 7.88 -10.09 -0.82
N ALA A 85 7.55 -9.98 -2.12
CA ALA A 85 8.56 -9.87 -3.15
C ALA A 85 9.40 -8.59 -2.98
N SER A 86 10.50 -8.40 -3.71
CA SER A 86 11.19 -7.09 -3.69
C SER A 86 10.27 -5.97 -4.17
N ILE A 87 10.46 -4.73 -3.70
CA ILE A 87 9.58 -3.60 -4.03
C ILE A 87 9.29 -3.47 -5.55
N PRO A 88 10.27 -3.56 -6.48
CA PRO A 88 10.00 -3.47 -7.91
C PRO A 88 9.10 -4.59 -8.42
N ARG A 89 9.15 -5.78 -7.81
CA ARG A 89 8.28 -6.91 -8.15
C ARG A 89 6.86 -6.72 -7.63
N GLN A 90 6.67 -6.09 -6.47
CA GLN A 90 5.34 -5.71 -5.98
C GLN A 90 4.68 -4.69 -6.93
N LEU A 91 5.43 -3.67 -7.34
CA LEU A 91 4.97 -2.65 -8.28
C LEU A 91 4.72 -3.24 -9.69
N GLN A 92 5.60 -4.11 -10.18
CA GLN A 92 5.52 -4.66 -11.54
C GLN A 92 4.50 -5.79 -11.71
N ASP A 93 4.54 -6.78 -10.81
CA ASP A 93 3.92 -8.09 -11.01
C ASP A 93 2.75 -8.35 -10.04
N GLN A 94 2.56 -7.51 -9.02
CA GLN A 94 1.54 -7.70 -7.96
C GLN A 94 0.49 -6.57 -7.91
N ASN A 95 0.48 -5.67 -8.91
CA ASN A 95 -0.48 -4.57 -9.01
C ASN A 95 -0.53 -3.64 -7.77
N ILE A 96 0.55 -3.58 -6.99
CA ILE A 96 0.64 -2.75 -5.78
C ILE A 96 0.95 -1.29 -6.14
N ARG A 97 0.22 -0.34 -5.54
CA ARG A 97 0.53 1.10 -5.62
C ARG A 97 0.60 1.81 -4.27
N ALA A 98 0.28 1.12 -3.16
CA ALA A 98 0.63 1.56 -1.82
C ALA A 98 1.65 0.62 -1.15
N LEU A 99 2.67 1.19 -0.51
CA LEU A 99 3.72 0.49 0.22
C LEU A 99 3.73 0.97 1.67
N GLU A 100 4.36 0.20 2.56
CA GLU A 100 4.51 0.53 3.97
C GLU A 100 5.92 0.19 4.43
N LEU A 101 6.59 1.12 5.11
CA LEU A 101 7.95 0.98 5.61
C LEU A 101 8.02 1.36 7.09
N ASP A 102 8.40 0.40 7.93
CA ASP A 102 8.75 0.62 9.33
C ASP A 102 10.14 1.26 9.39
N LEU A 103 10.23 2.42 10.03
CA LEU A 103 11.46 3.20 10.11
C LEU A 103 12.06 3.15 11.51
N PHE A 104 13.38 3.00 11.57
CA PHE A 104 14.21 3.11 12.76
C PHE A 104 15.37 4.08 12.54
N PRO A 105 15.61 5.08 13.40
CA PRO A 105 16.71 6.02 13.22
C PRO A 105 18.04 5.37 13.60
N ASP A 106 19.08 5.59 12.79
CA ASP A 106 20.47 5.20 13.08
C ASP A 106 21.46 6.30 12.63
N PRO A 107 21.51 7.46 13.32
CA PRO A 107 22.31 8.61 12.88
C PRO A 107 23.83 8.36 12.98
N ALA A 108 24.27 7.36 13.74
CA ALA A 108 25.68 6.95 13.82
C ALA A 108 26.02 5.82 12.85
N GLY A 109 25.06 4.94 12.54
CA GLY A 109 25.27 3.72 11.81
C GLY A 109 25.73 2.56 12.70
N GLY A 110 25.45 1.34 12.25
CA GLY A 110 25.91 0.12 12.90
C GLY A 110 25.02 -0.39 14.04
N LEU A 111 24.05 0.39 14.50
CA LEU A 111 23.28 0.10 15.70
C LEU A 111 22.50 -1.22 15.60
N TYR A 112 21.94 -1.50 14.41
CA TYR A 112 21.10 -2.67 14.14
C TYR A 112 21.85 -3.83 13.46
N THR A 113 23.19 -3.84 13.52
CA THR A 113 24.01 -4.88 12.87
C THR A 113 24.00 -6.22 13.58
N TYR A 114 23.67 -6.30 14.87
CA TYR A 114 23.62 -7.57 15.60
C TYR A 114 22.34 -7.73 16.43
N PRO A 115 21.21 -8.08 15.76
CA PRO A 115 19.93 -8.40 16.42
C PRO A 115 20.09 -9.42 17.55
N LEU A 116 19.37 -9.21 18.67
CA LEU A 116 19.38 -10.11 19.83
C LEU A 116 19.06 -11.55 19.45
N ILE A 117 18.07 -11.77 18.58
CA ILE A 117 17.73 -13.14 18.14
C ILE A 117 18.90 -13.87 17.50
N ARG A 118 19.79 -13.17 16.77
CA ARG A 118 21.02 -13.77 16.19
C ARG A 118 22.09 -14.08 17.24
N LYS A 119 22.12 -13.33 18.35
CA LYS A 119 22.97 -13.66 19.51
C LYS A 119 22.46 -14.94 20.17
N LEU A 120 21.14 -15.09 20.32
CA LEU A 120 20.49 -16.26 20.90
C LEU A 120 20.66 -17.53 20.04
N THR A 121 20.63 -17.40 18.71
CA THR A 121 20.83 -18.53 17.78
C THR A 121 22.28 -18.79 17.39
N GLY A 122 23.24 -17.97 17.86
CA GLY A 122 24.66 -18.10 17.55
C GLY A 122 25.06 -17.79 16.10
N GLN A 123 24.19 -17.12 15.32
CA GLN A 123 24.40 -16.90 13.88
C GLN A 123 25.29 -15.67 13.55
N GLY A 124 25.85 -14.99 14.57
CA GLY A 124 26.72 -13.83 14.40
C GLY A 124 26.01 -12.57 13.87
N PRO A 125 26.73 -11.44 13.72
CA PRO A 125 26.17 -10.21 13.21
C PRO A 125 25.77 -10.31 11.74
N LEU A 126 24.91 -9.39 11.31
CA LEU A 126 24.59 -9.12 9.92
C LEU A 126 25.76 -8.39 9.25
N THR A 127 26.06 -8.76 8.01
CA THR A 127 27.22 -8.27 7.25
C THR A 127 26.84 -7.28 6.15
N ASP A 128 25.57 -6.88 6.05
CA ASP A 128 25.11 -5.92 5.05
C ASP A 128 25.68 -4.51 5.35
N PRO A 129 26.47 -3.90 4.45
CA PRO A 129 27.11 -2.62 4.71
C PRO A 129 26.13 -1.44 4.84
N GLU A 130 24.88 -1.56 4.41
CA GLU A 130 23.85 -0.52 4.60
C GLU A 130 23.43 -0.37 6.07
N LEU A 131 23.55 -1.44 6.87
CA LEU A 131 23.29 -1.40 8.32
C LEU A 131 24.42 -0.68 9.07
N ALA A 132 25.65 -0.68 8.54
CA ALA A 132 26.81 -0.05 9.15
C ALA A 132 26.93 1.47 8.88
N LYS A 133 26.24 1.99 7.85
CA LYS A 133 26.24 3.41 7.49
C LYS A 133 25.30 4.21 8.40
N PRO A 134 25.53 5.52 8.62
CA PRO A 134 24.49 6.43 9.12
C PRO A 134 23.21 6.42 8.27
N GLY A 135 22.09 6.82 8.87
CA GLY A 135 20.80 7.01 8.19
C GLY A 135 19.75 5.96 8.59
N ILE A 136 18.49 6.20 8.21
CA ILE A 136 17.31 5.45 8.66
C ILE A 136 17.35 4.00 8.13
N LYS A 137 17.05 3.04 9.01
CA LYS A 137 16.92 1.61 8.68
C LYS A 137 15.46 1.19 8.57
N VAL A 138 15.24 0.11 7.83
CA VAL A 138 13.90 -0.45 7.58
C VAL A 138 13.85 -1.91 8.04
N MET A 139 12.99 -2.19 9.00
CA MET A 139 12.74 -3.52 9.58
C MET A 139 11.55 -3.46 10.55
N HIS A 140 10.91 -4.60 10.83
CA HIS A 140 9.69 -4.65 11.64
C HIS A 140 9.99 -4.56 13.16
N VAL A 141 10.85 -5.45 13.67
CA VAL A 141 11.34 -5.40 15.06
C VAL A 141 12.84 -5.68 15.10
N PRO A 142 13.72 -4.72 15.45
CA PRO A 142 15.15 -4.82 15.15
C PRO A 142 15.91 -5.99 15.75
N ASP A 143 15.43 -6.50 16.88
CA ASP A 143 16.06 -7.58 17.64
C ASP A 143 15.33 -8.92 17.53
N PHE A 144 14.14 -8.94 16.92
CA PHE A 144 13.20 -10.08 16.93
C PHE A 144 12.66 -10.46 15.55
N ASP A 145 12.49 -9.49 14.64
CA ASP A 145 11.93 -9.66 13.29
C ASP A 145 12.55 -8.61 12.34
N TYR A 146 13.84 -8.76 12.09
CA TYR A 146 14.68 -7.72 11.46
C TYR A 146 14.81 -7.85 9.93
N ASN A 147 14.28 -8.92 9.33
CA ASN A 147 14.60 -9.26 7.95
C ASN A 147 13.72 -8.50 6.94
N THR A 148 14.35 -8.05 5.86
CA THR A 148 13.78 -7.06 4.94
C THR A 148 14.38 -7.21 3.54
N ASN A 149 13.62 -6.82 2.52
CA ASN A 149 14.05 -6.71 1.13
C ASN A 149 14.80 -5.39 0.80
N CYS A 150 14.90 -4.46 1.77
CA CYS A 150 15.73 -3.24 1.68
C CYS A 150 16.15 -2.76 3.09
N ARG A 151 17.47 -2.63 3.36
CA ARG A 151 17.99 -2.38 4.74
C ARG A 151 17.94 -0.94 5.21
N SER A 152 18.12 0.01 4.30
CA SER A 152 18.10 1.45 4.58
C SER A 152 16.95 2.11 3.82
N PHE A 153 16.39 3.18 4.38
CA PHE A 153 15.26 3.88 3.77
C PHE A 153 15.63 4.43 2.39
N VAL A 154 16.81 5.05 2.24
CA VAL A 154 17.41 5.40 0.94
C VAL A 154 17.46 4.22 -0.07
N VAL A 155 17.76 2.98 0.36
CA VAL A 155 17.75 1.83 -0.54
C VAL A 155 16.33 1.41 -0.93
N CYS A 156 15.37 1.43 0.00
CA CYS A 156 13.95 1.20 -0.33
C CYS A 156 13.45 2.23 -1.35
N LEU A 157 13.73 3.52 -1.11
CA LEU A 157 13.36 4.62 -2.01
C LEU A 157 14.02 4.48 -3.39
N LYS A 158 15.28 4.04 -3.47
CA LYS A 158 15.95 3.79 -4.75
C LYS A 158 15.29 2.67 -5.54
N GLN A 159 14.80 1.61 -4.89
CA GLN A 159 14.02 0.57 -5.57
C GLN A 159 12.74 1.14 -6.20
N VAL A 160 11.98 1.96 -5.46
CA VAL A 160 10.79 2.66 -5.98
C VAL A 160 11.16 3.59 -7.14
N LYS A 161 12.19 4.43 -6.96
CA LYS A 161 12.63 5.39 -7.99
C LYS A 161 13.05 4.69 -9.28
N THR A 162 13.86 3.63 -9.20
CA THR A 162 14.31 2.89 -10.39
C THR A 162 13.15 2.29 -11.18
N TRP A 163 12.10 1.81 -10.51
CA TRP A 163 10.89 1.35 -11.19
C TRP A 163 10.06 2.51 -11.76
N SER A 164 9.91 3.60 -10.99
CA SER A 164 9.18 4.82 -11.36
C SER A 164 9.77 5.50 -12.60
N ASP A 165 11.10 5.66 -12.66
CA ASP A 165 11.82 6.24 -13.80
C ASP A 165 11.59 5.43 -15.11
N GLN A 166 11.23 4.15 -15.01
CA GLN A 166 10.92 3.25 -16.15
C GLN A 166 9.43 3.24 -16.53
N HIS A 167 8.56 3.83 -15.70
CA HIS A 167 7.11 3.82 -15.83
C HIS A 167 6.51 5.22 -15.59
N PRO A 168 6.92 6.27 -16.33
CA PRO A 168 6.62 7.67 -15.99
C PRO A 168 5.14 8.01 -15.83
N ASP A 169 4.24 7.27 -16.49
CA ASP A 169 2.78 7.49 -16.44
C ASP A 169 2.06 6.69 -15.34
N HIS A 170 2.82 5.95 -14.50
CA HIS A 170 2.27 5.10 -13.43
C HIS A 170 1.35 5.90 -12.51
N ALA A 171 0.32 5.24 -11.98
CA ALA A 171 -0.51 5.83 -10.96
C ALA A 171 0.32 6.18 -9.71
N PRO A 172 0.00 7.27 -9.00
CA PRO A 172 0.78 7.73 -7.86
C PRO A 172 1.03 6.61 -6.86
N ILE A 173 2.29 6.42 -6.49
CA ILE A 173 2.70 5.45 -5.47
C ILE A 173 2.59 6.13 -4.11
N THR A 174 1.91 5.50 -3.16
CA THR A 174 1.87 5.98 -1.77
C THR A 174 2.79 5.13 -0.91
N ILE A 175 3.51 5.74 0.02
CA ILE A 175 4.35 5.05 1.00
C ILE A 175 3.96 5.51 2.40
N GLN A 176 3.33 4.60 3.15
CA GLN A 176 3.08 4.74 4.59
C GLN A 176 4.41 4.55 5.33
N LEU A 177 4.70 5.43 6.28
CA LEU A 177 5.92 5.38 7.10
C LEU A 177 5.51 5.19 8.57
N GLU A 178 5.75 4.02 9.13
CA GLU A 178 5.54 3.79 10.57
C GLU A 178 6.85 4.09 11.32
N LEU A 179 6.84 5.14 12.14
CA LEU A 179 7.99 5.52 12.95
C LEU A 179 8.00 4.69 14.22
N LYS A 180 8.84 3.66 14.25
CA LYS A 180 8.90 2.67 15.33
C LYS A 180 9.85 3.10 16.46
N GLN A 181 9.72 2.42 17.60
CA GLN A 181 10.70 2.41 18.69
C GLN A 181 10.96 0.96 19.13
N SER A 182 12.08 0.70 19.79
CA SER A 182 12.38 -0.64 20.32
C SER A 182 11.40 -1.03 21.43
N ASP A 183 10.93 -2.29 21.43
CA ASP A 183 10.11 -2.84 22.52
C ASP A 183 10.90 -2.78 23.85
N PRO A 184 10.38 -2.11 24.90
CA PRO A 184 11.04 -2.02 26.21
C PRO A 184 11.42 -3.36 26.84
N LYS A 185 10.65 -4.43 26.60
CA LYS A 185 10.96 -5.79 27.07
C LYS A 185 12.18 -6.37 26.36
N VAL A 186 12.29 -6.13 25.06
CA VAL A 186 13.43 -6.60 24.25
C VAL A 186 14.69 -5.81 24.60
N VAL A 187 14.57 -4.49 24.84
CA VAL A 187 15.65 -3.68 25.41
C VAL A 187 16.10 -4.21 26.78
N ALA A 188 15.16 -4.53 27.67
CA ALA A 188 15.46 -5.11 28.99
C ALA A 188 16.14 -6.50 28.90
N ALA A 189 15.92 -7.24 27.81
CA ALA A 189 16.59 -8.51 27.50
C ALA A 189 17.98 -8.34 26.83
N GLY A 190 18.50 -7.12 26.72
CA GLY A 190 19.80 -6.83 26.09
C GLY A 190 19.72 -6.53 24.57
N GLY A 191 18.52 -6.22 24.09
CA GLY A 191 18.28 -5.67 22.74
C GLY A 191 18.72 -4.22 22.60
N VAL A 192 18.71 -3.75 21.36
CA VAL A 192 19.02 -2.39 20.94
C VAL A 192 17.96 -1.42 21.45
N LYS A 193 18.38 -0.31 22.06
CA LYS A 193 17.53 0.86 22.29
C LYS A 193 17.64 1.81 21.10
N ALA A 194 16.58 1.92 20.31
CA ALA A 194 16.49 2.89 19.22
C ALA A 194 16.62 4.34 19.74
N PRO A 195 17.28 5.25 18.99
CA PRO A 195 17.19 6.69 19.23
C PRO A 195 15.74 7.20 19.15
N PRO A 196 15.41 8.30 19.84
CA PRO A 196 14.08 8.89 19.78
C PRO A 196 13.81 9.54 18.41
N TRP A 197 12.54 9.62 18.03
CA TRP A 197 12.08 10.44 16.91
C TRP A 197 11.98 11.92 17.31
N ASP A 198 13.12 12.50 17.67
CA ASP A 198 13.26 13.94 17.87
C ASP A 198 13.18 14.72 16.55
N LEU A 199 13.14 16.06 16.63
CA LEU A 199 13.04 16.91 15.44
C LEU A 199 14.20 16.72 14.46
N ALA A 200 15.40 16.35 14.91
CA ALA A 200 16.55 16.11 14.01
C ALA A 200 16.36 14.81 13.21
N ASN A 201 15.99 13.71 13.87
CA ASN A 201 15.69 12.45 13.20
C ASN A 201 14.45 12.55 12.30
N LEU A 202 13.42 13.31 12.71
CA LEU A 202 12.25 13.60 11.88
C LEU A 202 12.59 14.44 10.64
N ASN A 203 13.47 15.43 10.75
CA ASN A 203 14.02 16.17 9.61
C ASN A 203 14.92 15.29 8.71
N GLY A 204 15.51 14.23 9.28
CA GLY A 204 16.24 13.19 8.53
C GLY A 204 15.36 12.48 7.49
N ILE A 205 14.07 12.26 7.78
CA ILE A 205 13.11 11.64 6.84
C ILE A 205 12.92 12.52 5.60
N ASP A 206 12.64 13.82 5.80
CA ASP A 206 12.53 14.81 4.72
C ASP A 206 13.81 14.88 3.87
N THR A 207 14.97 14.71 4.52
CA THR A 207 16.29 14.77 3.90
C THR A 207 16.59 13.52 3.07
N GLU A 208 16.34 12.32 3.60
CA GLU A 208 16.54 11.06 2.87
C GLU A 208 15.59 10.93 1.68
N ILE A 209 14.31 11.33 1.83
CA ILE A 209 13.35 11.40 0.70
C ILE A 209 13.92 12.26 -0.44
N ARG A 210 14.33 13.49 -0.13
CA ARG A 210 14.87 14.44 -1.12
C ARG A 210 16.26 14.10 -1.64
N SER A 211 17.00 13.21 -0.97
CA SER A 211 18.26 12.67 -1.49
C SER A 211 18.07 11.68 -2.64
N VAL A 212 16.85 11.14 -2.81
CA VAL A 212 16.50 10.14 -3.84
C VAL A 212 15.50 10.69 -4.86
N LEU A 213 14.48 11.40 -4.40
CA LEU A 213 13.36 11.88 -5.22
C LEU A 213 13.43 13.40 -5.38
N SER A 214 13.33 13.87 -6.62
CA SER A 214 13.20 15.31 -6.90
C SER A 214 11.77 15.79 -6.62
N GLU A 215 11.58 17.09 -6.35
CA GLU A 215 10.25 17.69 -6.13
C GLU A 215 9.25 17.44 -7.30
N ARG A 216 9.74 17.17 -8.52
CA ARG A 216 8.88 16.75 -9.64
C ARG A 216 8.28 15.36 -9.42
N GLN A 217 9.06 14.44 -8.83
CA GLN A 217 8.69 13.06 -8.51
C GLN A 217 8.00 12.92 -7.15
N LEU A 218 7.93 13.98 -6.35
CA LEU A 218 7.19 14.00 -5.10
C LEU A 218 5.77 14.53 -5.31
N LEU A 219 4.82 13.99 -4.55
CA LEU A 219 3.55 14.63 -4.27
C LEU A 219 3.56 14.98 -2.77
N SER A 220 3.76 16.27 -2.49
CA SER A 220 3.94 16.82 -1.15
C SER A 220 2.68 17.55 -0.66
N PRO A 221 2.59 17.90 0.64
CA PRO A 221 1.60 18.84 1.16
C PRO A 221 1.54 20.16 0.39
N ASP A 222 2.68 20.66 -0.13
CA ASP A 222 2.74 21.94 -0.85
C ASP A 222 2.08 21.91 -2.24
N ASP A 223 2.03 20.74 -2.90
CA ASP A 223 1.31 20.54 -4.16
C ASP A 223 -0.23 20.59 -3.99
N VAL A 224 -0.70 20.22 -2.80
CA VAL A 224 -2.12 20.10 -2.44
C VAL A 224 -2.65 21.39 -1.82
N ARG A 225 -1.84 22.06 -1.00
CA ARG A 225 -2.18 23.31 -0.31
C ARG A 225 -2.56 24.42 -1.29
N ARG A 226 -3.51 25.25 -0.88
CA ARG A 226 -3.96 26.43 -1.62
C ARG A 226 -3.70 27.69 -0.81
N LYS A 227 -3.23 28.75 -1.47
CA LYS A 227 -2.86 30.02 -0.84
C LYS A 227 -4.01 30.56 0.02
N GLY A 228 -3.73 30.81 1.30
CA GLY A 228 -4.71 31.30 2.28
C GLY A 228 -5.61 30.23 2.92
N LEU A 229 -5.43 28.95 2.59
CA LEU A 229 -6.14 27.83 3.21
C LEU A 229 -5.19 26.92 4.00
N THR A 230 -5.74 26.19 4.97
CA THR A 230 -5.08 25.01 5.54
C THR A 230 -5.08 23.87 4.51
N LEU A 231 -4.25 22.85 4.71
CA LEU A 231 -4.19 21.65 3.89
C LEU A 231 -5.55 20.93 3.94
N GLU A 232 -6.13 20.80 5.13
CA GLU A 232 -7.50 20.33 5.32
C GLU A 232 -8.51 21.14 4.48
N LYS A 233 -8.57 22.47 4.65
CA LYS A 233 -9.49 23.32 3.89
C LYS A 233 -9.22 23.26 2.38
N SER A 234 -8.00 22.97 1.96
CA SER A 234 -7.63 22.78 0.56
C SER A 234 -8.27 21.50 0.01
N VAL A 235 -8.10 20.35 0.69
CA VAL A 235 -8.70 19.08 0.23
C VAL A 235 -10.23 19.09 0.34
N LEU A 236 -10.80 19.64 1.41
CA LEU A 236 -12.26 19.69 1.62
C LEU A 236 -12.99 20.65 0.66
N THR A 237 -12.36 21.74 0.21
CA THR A 237 -13.06 22.79 -0.59
C THR A 237 -12.57 22.94 -2.03
N LYS A 238 -11.38 22.43 -2.37
CA LYS A 238 -10.80 22.49 -3.73
C LYS A 238 -10.45 21.11 -4.30
N GLY A 239 -10.52 20.07 -3.48
CA GLY A 239 -10.17 18.70 -3.84
C GLY A 239 -8.67 18.50 -4.04
N TRP A 240 -8.29 17.23 -4.15
CA TRP A 240 -6.92 16.82 -4.49
C TRP A 240 -6.56 17.18 -5.94
N PRO A 241 -5.26 17.19 -6.30
CA PRO A 241 -4.81 17.26 -7.69
C PRO A 241 -5.49 16.23 -8.60
N THR A 242 -5.52 16.52 -9.91
CA THR A 242 -5.99 15.52 -10.88
C THR A 242 -5.05 14.31 -10.91
N LEU A 243 -5.54 13.17 -11.38
CA LEU A 243 -4.73 11.97 -11.53
C LEU A 243 -3.53 12.24 -12.44
N ASP A 244 -3.72 12.96 -13.54
CA ASP A 244 -2.65 13.31 -14.47
C ASP A 244 -1.59 14.23 -13.85
N GLN A 245 -1.97 15.09 -12.88
CA GLN A 245 -1.01 15.87 -12.07
C GLN A 245 -0.26 15.00 -11.04
N ALA A 246 -0.79 13.81 -10.73
CA ALA A 246 -0.26 12.88 -9.74
C ALA A 246 0.47 11.66 -10.34
N ARG A 247 0.37 11.42 -11.65
CA ARG A 247 1.11 10.35 -12.36
C ARG A 247 2.62 10.53 -12.20
N GLY A 248 3.34 9.41 -12.13
CA GLY A 248 4.80 9.41 -11.98
C GLY A 248 5.33 9.94 -10.65
N LYS A 249 4.45 10.28 -9.70
CA LYS A 249 4.82 10.81 -8.37
C LYS A 249 4.73 9.77 -7.26
N VAL A 250 5.48 10.02 -6.19
CA VAL A 250 5.46 9.29 -4.93
C VAL A 250 4.97 10.21 -3.82
N MET A 251 4.00 9.74 -3.05
CA MET A 251 3.41 10.41 -1.89
C MET A 251 3.80 9.69 -0.60
N PHE A 252 4.06 10.43 0.48
CA PHE A 252 4.42 9.86 1.78
C PHE A 252 3.43 10.29 2.86
N PHE A 253 3.07 9.40 3.78
CA PHE A 253 2.36 9.79 5.00
C PHE A 253 2.83 9.01 6.23
N PHE A 254 2.75 9.62 7.41
CA PHE A 254 3.05 8.92 8.66
C PHE A 254 1.87 8.07 9.11
N ASP A 255 2.16 6.83 9.51
CA ASP A 255 1.23 6.03 10.30
C ASP A 255 0.91 6.74 11.62
N ASN A 256 1.95 7.20 12.32
CA ASN A 256 1.85 7.88 13.60
C ASN A 256 0.96 9.13 13.47
N GLY A 257 -0.21 9.09 14.12
CA GLY A 257 -1.26 10.09 13.95
C GLY A 257 -2.22 10.16 15.13
N GLY A 258 -3.17 11.07 15.03
CA GLY A 258 -3.82 11.65 16.21
C GLY A 258 -3.02 12.82 16.77
N GLU A 259 -3.34 13.26 17.98
CA GLU A 259 -2.49 14.17 18.75
C GLU A 259 -1.28 13.40 19.32
N GLY A 260 -0.09 14.00 19.35
CA GLY A 260 1.10 13.29 19.83
C GLY A 260 2.43 13.87 19.38
N GLU A 261 3.45 13.62 20.20
CA GLU A 261 4.80 14.20 20.12
C GLU A 261 5.42 14.14 18.72
N ILE A 262 5.41 12.98 18.05
CA ILE A 262 5.96 12.80 16.69
C ILE A 262 5.34 13.78 15.69
N ARG A 263 3.99 13.89 15.67
CA ARG A 263 3.27 14.79 14.77
C ARG A 263 3.56 16.24 15.13
N ASP A 264 3.52 16.57 16.41
CA ASP A 264 3.57 17.96 16.86
C ASP A 264 4.98 18.55 16.74
N LEU A 265 6.04 17.75 16.98
CA LEU A 265 7.42 18.07 16.61
C LEU A 265 7.58 18.27 15.10
N TYR A 266 7.05 17.34 14.27
CA TYR A 266 7.15 17.47 12.81
C TYR A 266 6.44 18.73 12.27
N ARG A 267 5.42 19.22 12.98
CA ARG A 267 4.67 20.46 12.66
C ARG A 267 5.26 21.72 13.29
N GLU A 268 6.34 21.65 14.05
CA GLU A 268 6.95 22.82 14.70
C GLU A 268 7.37 23.87 13.66
N GLY A 269 6.88 25.11 13.83
CA GLY A 269 7.04 26.20 12.86
C GLY A 269 6.35 26.00 11.50
N LYS A 270 5.70 24.84 11.29
CA LYS A 270 5.11 24.37 10.03
C LYS A 270 3.71 23.78 10.29
N PRO A 271 2.78 24.56 10.88
CA PRO A 271 1.50 24.04 11.39
C PRO A 271 0.61 23.41 10.31
N ASN A 272 0.89 23.76 9.05
CA ASN A 272 0.18 23.36 7.84
C ASN A 272 1.10 22.56 6.89
N LEU A 273 2.17 21.95 7.43
CA LEU A 273 3.17 21.13 6.72
C LEU A 273 4.00 21.87 5.65
N GLU A 274 4.23 23.18 5.82
CA GLU A 274 5.11 23.99 4.97
C GLU A 274 6.46 23.32 4.66
N GLY A 275 6.72 22.98 3.38
CA GLY A 275 7.98 22.40 2.92
C GLY A 275 8.28 20.99 3.46
N ARG A 276 7.32 20.32 4.11
CA ARG A 276 7.45 18.90 4.49
C ARG A 276 7.29 18.01 3.25
N ALA A 277 7.97 16.86 3.22
CA ALA A 277 7.75 15.85 2.18
C ALA A 277 6.62 14.88 2.55
N VAL A 278 6.38 14.68 3.85
CA VAL A 278 5.45 13.69 4.40
C VAL A 278 4.16 14.36 4.90
N PHE A 279 3.02 13.74 4.62
CA PHE A 279 1.73 14.11 5.21
C PHE A 279 1.59 13.51 6.62
N THR A 280 1.12 14.28 7.59
CA THR A 280 0.75 13.76 8.91
C THR A 280 -0.67 13.19 8.90
N ARG A 281 -0.93 12.22 9.78
CA ARG A 281 -2.30 11.78 10.11
C ARG A 281 -2.89 12.66 11.21
N GLY A 282 -3.15 13.92 10.88
CA GLY A 282 -3.77 14.90 11.78
C GLY A 282 -5.25 14.58 12.06
N PRO A 283 -5.76 14.85 13.28
CA PRO A 283 -7.19 14.76 13.59
C PRO A 283 -8.06 15.64 12.68
N GLU A 284 -9.26 15.19 12.31
CA GLU A 284 -10.23 16.00 11.55
C GLU A 284 -10.48 17.37 12.23
N GLY A 285 -10.49 18.44 11.44
CA GLY A 285 -10.54 19.84 11.91
C GLY A 285 -9.19 20.51 12.17
N GLN A 286 -8.08 19.76 12.13
CA GLN A 286 -6.72 20.32 12.30
C GLN A 286 -6.12 20.77 10.96
N PRO A 287 -5.26 21.82 10.95
CA PRO A 287 -4.75 22.39 9.69
C PRO A 287 -4.08 21.40 8.73
N ASP A 288 -3.38 20.41 9.28
CA ASP A 288 -2.62 19.37 8.58
C ASP A 288 -3.44 18.13 8.20
N ALA A 289 -4.73 18.07 8.56
CA ALA A 289 -5.56 16.89 8.34
C ALA A 289 -5.93 16.73 6.87
N ALA A 290 -5.43 15.66 6.22
CA ALA A 290 -5.81 15.31 4.85
C ALA A 290 -5.73 13.79 4.58
N VAL A 291 -4.83 13.10 5.27
CA VAL A 291 -4.68 11.65 5.24
C VAL A 291 -5.08 11.08 6.60
N THR A 292 -5.78 9.94 6.59
CA THR A 292 -6.07 9.19 7.82
C THR A 292 -6.17 7.69 7.57
N MET A 293 -6.40 6.92 8.63
CA MET A 293 -6.37 5.46 8.63
C MET A 293 -7.46 4.91 9.55
N VAL A 294 -8.08 3.81 9.12
CA VAL A 294 -8.99 3.01 9.95
C VAL A 294 -8.68 1.55 9.67
N ASN A 295 -7.88 0.91 10.54
CA ASN A 295 -7.27 -0.39 10.24
C ASN A 295 -8.28 -1.53 10.06
N ASP A 296 -9.33 -1.60 10.89
CA ASP A 296 -10.43 -2.54 10.73
C ASP A 296 -11.64 -1.84 10.08
N PRO A 297 -12.05 -2.17 8.85
CA PRO A 297 -13.19 -1.55 8.18
C PRO A 297 -14.54 -2.13 8.61
N ARG A 298 -14.59 -3.14 9.48
CA ARG A 298 -15.83 -3.87 9.83
C ARG A 298 -16.73 -3.09 10.79
N GLY A 299 -18.03 -3.41 10.76
CA GLY A 299 -19.03 -2.79 11.63
C GLY A 299 -19.19 -1.29 11.38
N ALA A 300 -19.26 -0.49 12.45
CA ALA A 300 -19.46 0.96 12.36
C ALA A 300 -18.33 1.68 11.57
N ASN A 301 -17.13 1.10 11.54
CA ASN A 301 -15.96 1.67 10.86
C ASN A 301 -16.17 1.80 9.35
N GLN A 302 -16.98 0.92 8.71
CA GLN A 302 -17.24 1.02 7.27
C GLN A 302 -17.94 2.33 6.94
N ALA A 303 -18.95 2.72 7.73
CA ALA A 303 -19.69 3.97 7.56
C ALA A 303 -18.82 5.20 7.86
N GLU A 304 -17.91 5.10 8.83
CA GLU A 304 -16.96 6.16 9.18
C GLU A 304 -15.92 6.39 8.08
N ILE A 305 -15.33 5.32 7.52
CA ILE A 305 -14.44 5.42 6.35
C ILE A 305 -15.19 6.10 5.19
N GLN A 306 -16.40 5.65 4.87
CA GLN A 306 -17.20 6.26 3.81
C GLN A 306 -17.50 7.74 4.08
N ARG A 307 -17.72 8.15 5.35
CA ARG A 307 -17.91 9.56 5.74
C ARG A 307 -16.66 10.40 5.45
N LEU A 308 -15.48 9.90 5.86
CA LEU A 308 -14.19 10.57 5.65
C LEU A 308 -13.86 10.69 4.15
N VAL A 309 -14.05 9.60 3.40
CA VAL A 309 -13.87 9.54 1.94
C VAL A 309 -14.80 10.53 1.22
N ARG A 310 -16.09 10.60 1.58
CA ARG A 310 -17.04 11.58 1.02
C ARG A 310 -16.68 13.04 1.35
N LYS A 311 -16.06 13.30 2.50
CA LYS A 311 -15.54 14.64 2.84
C LYS A 311 -14.33 15.05 2.00
N GLY A 312 -13.58 14.10 1.45
CA GLY A 312 -12.40 14.35 0.61
C GLY A 312 -11.07 13.97 1.27
N TYR A 313 -11.09 13.29 2.41
CA TYR A 313 -9.89 12.68 2.99
C TYR A 313 -9.39 11.51 2.14
N LEU A 314 -8.07 11.27 2.16
CA LEU A 314 -7.50 9.99 1.77
C LEU A 314 -7.48 9.06 2.99
N VAL A 315 -7.98 7.84 2.83
CA VAL A 315 -8.09 6.86 3.92
C VAL A 315 -7.40 5.55 3.53
N ARG A 316 -6.54 5.04 4.41
CA ARG A 316 -6.06 3.65 4.37
C ARG A 316 -6.91 2.75 5.27
N THR A 317 -7.16 1.52 4.82
CA THR A 317 -7.71 0.43 5.65
C THR A 317 -7.01 -0.90 5.32
N ARG A 318 -7.25 -1.95 6.10
CA ARG A 318 -6.67 -3.29 5.89
C ARG A 318 -7.74 -4.32 5.52
N SER A 319 -7.39 -5.23 4.61
CA SER A 319 -8.25 -6.37 4.22
C SER A 319 -8.05 -7.62 5.08
N ASP A 320 -7.08 -7.64 5.99
CA ASP A 320 -6.61 -8.80 6.76
C ASP A 320 -6.00 -8.43 8.13
N GLU A 321 -5.88 -9.42 9.02
CA GLU A 321 -4.80 -9.53 10.01
C GLU A 321 -3.91 -10.72 9.60
N PRO A 322 -2.56 -10.64 9.62
CA PRO A 322 -1.72 -11.36 8.65
C PRO A 322 -1.99 -12.87 8.58
N MET A 323 -1.49 -13.67 9.53
CA MET A 323 -1.77 -15.11 9.54
C MET A 323 -3.12 -15.43 10.17
N ALA A 324 -3.64 -14.61 11.08
CA ALA A 324 -4.94 -14.84 11.71
C ALA A 324 -6.09 -14.93 10.68
N THR A 325 -6.12 -14.06 9.68
CA THR A 325 -7.11 -14.08 8.59
C THR A 325 -6.92 -15.29 7.68
N VAL A 326 -5.67 -15.61 7.29
CA VAL A 326 -5.35 -16.76 6.42
C VAL A 326 -5.72 -18.09 7.09
N LEU A 327 -5.34 -18.30 8.35
CA LEU A 327 -5.61 -19.52 9.11
C LEU A 327 -7.10 -19.68 9.47
N ALA A 328 -7.84 -18.58 9.55
CA ALA A 328 -9.30 -18.60 9.73
C ALA A 328 -10.08 -18.73 8.40
N ASN A 329 -9.39 -18.68 7.26
CA ASN A 329 -9.98 -18.61 5.91
C ASN A 329 -11.04 -17.48 5.77
N GLU A 330 -10.77 -16.31 6.37
CA GLU A 330 -11.73 -15.21 6.47
C GLU A 330 -11.58 -14.24 5.29
N THR A 331 -12.44 -14.35 4.26
CA THR A 331 -12.33 -13.53 3.04
C THR A 331 -13.27 -12.32 3.01
N SER A 332 -14.18 -12.18 3.98
CA SER A 332 -15.23 -11.15 3.97
C SER A 332 -14.68 -9.74 4.17
N ARG A 333 -13.61 -9.58 4.96
CA ARG A 333 -12.96 -8.28 5.20
C ARG A 333 -12.42 -7.65 3.92
N ILE A 334 -12.05 -8.43 2.90
CA ILE A 334 -11.64 -7.91 1.58
C ILE A 334 -12.79 -7.10 0.94
N GLY A 335 -14.00 -7.67 0.89
CA GLY A 335 -15.18 -7.00 0.32
C GLY A 335 -15.53 -5.73 1.10
N ILE A 336 -15.59 -5.84 2.43
CA ILE A 336 -15.90 -4.73 3.33
C ILE A 336 -14.89 -3.58 3.18
N ALA A 337 -13.59 -3.89 3.11
CA ALA A 337 -12.52 -2.94 2.89
C ALA A 337 -12.65 -2.22 1.53
N LEU A 338 -12.89 -2.99 0.46
CA LEU A 338 -13.05 -2.46 -0.90
C LEU A 338 -14.30 -1.56 -1.03
N GLU A 339 -15.42 -1.94 -0.42
CA GLU A 339 -16.69 -1.20 -0.40
C GLU A 339 -16.70 0.02 0.53
N SER A 340 -15.77 0.09 1.50
CA SER A 340 -15.60 1.26 2.36
C SER A 340 -15.21 2.53 1.58
N GLY A 341 -14.62 2.37 0.40
CA GLY A 341 -14.08 3.47 -0.40
C GLY A 341 -12.76 4.04 0.12
N ALA A 342 -12.10 3.42 1.11
CA ALA A 342 -10.71 3.73 1.44
C ALA A 342 -9.84 3.67 0.16
N GLN A 343 -9.07 4.72 -0.12
CA GLN A 343 -8.26 4.80 -1.35
C GLN A 343 -7.12 3.78 -1.37
N TRP A 344 -6.61 3.39 -0.21
CA TRP A 344 -5.60 2.35 -0.07
C TRP A 344 -6.13 1.21 0.79
N VAL A 345 -6.33 0.05 0.18
CA VAL A 345 -6.64 -1.20 0.89
C VAL A 345 -5.35 -2.01 0.95
N THR A 346 -4.73 -2.10 2.13
CA THR A 346 -3.46 -2.82 2.31
C THR A 346 -3.68 -4.26 2.75
N THR A 347 -2.84 -5.17 2.25
CA THR A 347 -2.84 -6.60 2.56
C THR A 347 -1.44 -7.14 2.75
N ASP A 348 -1.32 -8.19 3.56
CA ASP A 348 -0.12 -9.02 3.68
C ASP A 348 -0.02 -10.06 2.54
N PHE A 349 -1.13 -10.33 1.82
CA PHE A 349 -1.26 -11.39 0.80
C PHE A 349 -1.87 -10.90 -0.53
N PRO A 350 -1.16 -10.08 -1.32
CA PRO A 350 -1.69 -9.51 -2.56
C PRO A 350 -1.70 -10.46 -3.77
N VAL A 351 -1.14 -11.67 -3.67
CA VAL A 351 -0.96 -12.60 -4.80
C VAL A 351 -1.43 -14.01 -4.47
N ALA A 352 -2.15 -14.62 -5.42
CA ALA A 352 -2.56 -16.02 -5.34
C ALA A 352 -1.36 -16.96 -5.17
N GLY A 353 -1.50 -17.99 -4.34
CA GLY A 353 -0.42 -18.93 -4.01
C GLY A 353 0.52 -18.45 -2.90
N MET A 354 0.52 -17.16 -2.50
CA MET A 354 1.33 -16.67 -1.38
C MET A 354 0.90 -17.30 -0.04
N ALA A 355 -0.40 -17.57 0.12
CA ALA A 355 -0.97 -18.27 1.27
C ALA A 355 -0.95 -19.81 1.16
N ALA A 356 -0.62 -20.40 0.00
CA ALA A 356 -0.85 -21.83 -0.28
C ALA A 356 -0.11 -22.80 0.65
N ARG A 357 1.04 -22.41 1.20
CA ARG A 357 1.77 -23.20 2.21
C ARG A 357 1.03 -23.33 3.56
N TYR A 358 -0.09 -22.62 3.72
CA TYR A 358 -0.99 -22.64 4.88
C TYR A 358 -2.35 -23.28 4.57
N ASP A 359 -2.45 -24.06 3.49
CA ASP A 359 -3.70 -24.69 3.02
C ASP A 359 -4.81 -23.66 2.75
N SER A 360 -4.42 -22.53 2.14
CA SER A 360 -5.31 -21.39 1.90
C SER A 360 -5.02 -20.72 0.56
N ASP A 361 -6.09 -20.46 -0.20
CA ASP A 361 -6.07 -19.66 -1.44
C ASP A 361 -6.33 -18.16 -1.17
N PHE A 362 -6.19 -17.69 0.07
CA PHE A 362 -6.42 -16.28 0.43
C PHE A 362 -5.56 -15.34 -0.44
N VAL A 363 -6.24 -14.39 -1.09
CA VAL A 363 -5.63 -13.32 -1.88
C VAL A 363 -6.53 -12.09 -1.83
N ALA A 364 -5.98 -10.94 -1.44
CA ALA A 364 -6.68 -9.67 -1.52
C ALA A 364 -6.13 -8.86 -2.71
N LYS A 365 -6.99 -8.61 -3.71
CA LYS A 365 -6.65 -7.79 -4.88
C LYS A 365 -7.86 -7.03 -5.42
N LEU A 366 -7.62 -6.02 -6.25
CA LEU A 366 -8.73 -5.34 -6.94
C LEU A 366 -9.44 -6.32 -7.90
N PRO A 367 -10.78 -6.26 -8.00
CA PRO A 367 -11.52 -6.98 -9.03
C PRO A 367 -10.99 -6.63 -10.43
N GLY A 368 -10.82 -7.65 -11.27
CA GLY A 368 -10.24 -7.48 -12.61
C GLY A 368 -8.70 -7.41 -12.65
N ASP A 369 -8.02 -7.63 -11.52
CA ASP A 369 -6.55 -7.73 -11.42
C ASP A 369 -5.80 -6.54 -12.02
N THR A 370 -6.19 -5.35 -11.53
CA THR A 370 -5.71 -4.05 -11.98
C THR A 370 -4.97 -3.33 -10.86
N PRO A 371 -3.98 -2.45 -11.14
CA PRO A 371 -3.35 -1.63 -10.11
C PRO A 371 -4.28 -0.53 -9.57
N VAL A 372 -5.28 -0.10 -10.35
CA VAL A 372 -6.16 1.03 -10.01
C VAL A 372 -7.58 0.83 -10.51
N ARG A 373 -8.56 1.19 -9.68
CA ARG A 373 -9.97 1.32 -10.09
C ARG A 373 -10.57 2.65 -9.64
N CYS A 374 -11.70 3.02 -10.24
CA CYS A 374 -12.53 4.13 -9.75
C CYS A 374 -13.00 3.84 -8.32
N ASN A 375 -12.87 4.83 -7.43
CA ASN A 375 -13.27 4.70 -6.04
C ASN A 375 -14.81 4.55 -5.93
N PRO A 376 -15.34 3.50 -5.26
CA PRO A 376 -16.79 3.25 -5.23
C PRO A 376 -17.61 4.28 -4.44
N VAL A 377 -16.96 5.21 -3.73
CA VAL A 377 -17.61 6.20 -2.85
C VAL A 377 -17.32 7.65 -3.29
N ALA A 378 -16.09 7.94 -3.72
CA ALA A 378 -15.66 9.30 -4.08
C ALA A 378 -15.60 9.58 -5.59
N ALA A 379 -15.64 8.56 -6.46
CA ALA A 379 -15.51 8.78 -7.90
C ALA A 379 -16.78 9.39 -8.52
N PRO A 380 -16.65 10.18 -9.61
CA PRO A 380 -17.79 10.66 -10.38
C PRO A 380 -18.59 9.49 -10.98
N SER A 381 -19.89 9.67 -11.21
CA SER A 381 -20.80 8.63 -11.69
C SER A 381 -20.44 8.01 -13.05
N TRP A 382 -19.62 8.70 -13.86
CA TRP A 382 -19.05 8.25 -15.12
C TRP A 382 -17.80 7.36 -14.96
N CYS A 383 -17.07 7.46 -13.84
CA CYS A 383 -15.90 6.63 -13.58
C CYS A 383 -16.36 5.29 -12.99
N ARG A 384 -16.23 4.20 -13.75
CA ARG A 384 -16.60 2.85 -13.31
C ARG A 384 -15.55 1.84 -13.75
N GLY A 385 -15.25 0.87 -12.89
CA GLY A 385 -14.27 -0.18 -13.19
C GLY A 385 -12.82 0.33 -13.11
N ASN A 386 -11.97 -0.24 -13.96
CA ASN A 386 -10.52 -0.06 -13.91
C ASN A 386 -10.12 1.31 -14.47
N VAL A 387 -9.05 1.90 -13.91
CA VAL A 387 -8.47 3.16 -14.40
C VAL A 387 -7.14 2.85 -15.07
N SER A 388 -6.97 3.31 -16.32
CA SER A 388 -5.75 3.03 -17.07
C SER A 388 -4.55 3.80 -16.52
N GLU A 389 -3.40 3.13 -16.52
CA GLU A 389 -2.09 3.76 -16.30
C GLU A 389 -1.49 4.35 -17.60
N ARG A 390 -2.16 4.15 -18.75
CA ARG A 390 -1.75 4.61 -20.09
C ARG A 390 -2.93 5.09 -20.93
#